data_AF-A0A5U3FS78-F1
#
_entry.id   AF-A0A5U3FS78-F1
#
_cell.length_a   1.000
_cell.length_b   1.000
_cell.length_c   1.000
_cell.angle_alpha   90.00
_cell.angle_beta   90.00
_cell.angle_gamma   90.00
#
_symmetry.space_group_name_H-M   'P 1'
#
loop_
_entity.id
_entity.type
_entity.pdbx_description
1 polymer ?
#
loop_
_entity_poly.entity_id
_entity_poly.type
_entity_poly.pdbx_seq_one_letter_code
_entity_poly.pdbx_strand_id
1 'polypeptide(L)' 'MHNFKPLGSLSQSDTVNTLYFDENASAATLLNTVIGRLEGVMRLHDEIAMLPPDAGIDGKALSTVSKTLLSDAYSLLLAV' A
#
# COMPACT_ATOMS: atom_id res chain seq x y z
N MET A 1 11.38 17.18 -15.69
CA MET A 1 9.90 17.16 -15.66
C MET A 1 9.50 15.82 -15.08
N HIS A 2 8.65 15.78 -14.06
CA HIS A 2 8.15 14.51 -13.54
C HIS A 2 7.18 13.90 -14.55
N ASN A 3 7.40 12.63 -14.94
CA ASN A 3 6.47 11.90 -15.79
C ASN A 3 5.72 10.92 -14.89
N PHE A 4 4.42 11.15 -14.71
CA PHE A 4 3.64 10.35 -13.78
C PHE A 4 2.94 9.22 -14.53
N LYS A 5 3.17 7.98 -14.07
CA LYS A 5 2.56 6.77 -14.60
C LYS A 5 1.57 6.19 -13.58
N PRO A 6 0.38 5.75 -14.01
CA PRO A 6 -0.55 5.11 -13.09
C PRO A 6 0.04 3.82 -12.53
N LEU A 7 -0.19 3.57 -11.25
CA LEU A 7 0.03 2.26 -10.64
C LEU A 7 -0.86 1.21 -11.30
N GLY A 8 -0.38 -0.03 -11.35
CA GLY A 8 -1.07 -1.14 -12.00
C GLY A 8 -2.53 -1.31 -11.55
N SER A 9 -3.38 -1.90 -12.40
CA SER A 9 -4.82 -2.07 -12.15
C SER A 9 -5.14 -2.79 -10.83
N LEU A 10 -4.19 -3.56 -10.29
CA LEU A 10 -4.30 -4.22 -9.00
C LEU A 10 -4.41 -3.19 -7.86
N SER A 11 -3.58 -2.14 -7.85
CA SER A 11 -3.61 -1.01 -6.89
C SER A 11 -4.91 -0.19 -7.01
N GLN A 12 -5.60 -0.31 -8.14
CA GLN A 12 -6.84 0.41 -8.44
C GLN A 12 -8.12 -0.37 -8.08
N SER A 13 -8.00 -1.63 -7.63
CA SER A 13 -9.17 -2.50 -7.46
C SER A 13 -10.11 -2.12 -6.31
N ASP A 14 -9.65 -1.31 -5.35
CA ASP A 14 -10.46 -0.87 -4.19
C ASP A 14 -10.51 0.66 -4.01
N THR A 15 -9.79 1.43 -4.82
CA THR A 15 -9.68 2.88 -4.67
C THR A 15 -10.48 3.59 -5.74
N VAL A 16 -11.23 4.63 -5.35
CA VAL A 16 -11.94 5.53 -6.30
C VAL A 16 -10.95 6.38 -7.10
N ASN A 17 -9.70 6.48 -6.63
CA ASN A 17 -8.65 7.32 -7.20
C ASN A 17 -7.50 6.46 -7.74
N THR A 18 -7.16 6.66 -9.00
CA THR A 18 -5.93 6.11 -9.59
C THR A 18 -4.71 6.71 -8.88
N LEU A 19 -3.86 5.85 -8.33
CA LEU A 19 -2.57 6.26 -7.77
C LEU A 19 -1.51 6.32 -8.87
N TYR A 20 -0.53 7.22 -8.73
CA TYR A 20 0.53 7.45 -9.71
C TYR A 20 1.90 7.39 -9.05
N PHE A 21 2.92 7.01 -9.83
CA PHE A 21 4.33 7.10 -9.45
C PHE A 21 5.11 7.89 -10.51
N ASP A 22 6.26 8.47 -10.11
CA ASP A 22 7.16 9.11 -11.07
C ASP A 22 7.94 8.02 -11.82
N GLU A 23 7.77 7.96 -13.13
CA GLU A 23 8.45 7.01 -14.01
C GLU A 23 9.97 7.23 -14.02
N ASN A 24 10.43 8.44 -13.70
CA ASN A 24 11.86 8.73 -13.58
C ASN A 24 12.42 8.40 -12.20
N ALA A 25 11.59 7.90 -11.28
CA ALA A 25 12.07 7.47 -9.97
C ALA A 25 13.06 6.31 -10.14
N SER A 26 14.16 6.36 -9.38
CA SER A 26 15.12 5.26 -9.38
C SER A 26 14.48 3.98 -8.83
N ALA A 27 14.97 2.82 -9.27
CA ALA A 27 14.56 1.53 -8.71
C ALA A 27 14.67 1.50 -7.17
N ALA A 28 15.72 2.11 -6.60
CA ALA A 28 15.89 2.22 -5.16
C ALA A 28 14.78 3.05 -4.49
N THR A 29 14.34 4.15 -5.13
CA THR A 29 13.22 4.97 -4.65
C THR A 29 11.90 4.20 -4.66
N LEU A 30 11.64 3.44 -5.73
CA LEU A 30 10.46 2.60 -5.84
C LEU A 30 10.48 1.49 -4.79
N LEU A 31 11.61 0.81 -4.61
CA LEU A 31 11.79 -0.22 -3.59
C LEU A 31 11.64 0.33 -2.16
N ASN A 32 12.17 1.52 -1.86
CA ASN A 32 11.95 2.16 -0.56
C ASN A 32 10.46 2.43 -0.31
N THR A 33 9.71 2.81 -1.36
CA THR A 33 8.27 3.01 -1.26
C THR A 33 7.55 1.69 -1.01
N VAL A 34 7.94 0.60 -1.69
CA VAL A 34 7.44 -0.77 -1.45
C VAL A 34 7.65 -1.17 0.01
N ILE A 35 8.87 -1.02 0.51
CA ILE A 35 9.22 -1.37 1.90
C ILE A 35 8.35 -0.58 2.87
N GLY A 36 8.21 0.74 2.67
CA GLY A 36 7.36 1.57 3.54
C GLY A 36 5.88 1.16 3.54
N ARG A 37 5.34 0.65 2.42
CA ARG A 37 3.98 0.10 2.36
C ARG A 37 3.84 -1.20 3.16
N LEU A 38 4.82 -2.09 3.04
CA LEU A 38 4.86 -3.34 3.80
C LEU A 38 5.01 -3.09 5.30
N GLU A 39 5.91 -2.19 5.70
CA GLU A 39 6.07 -1.78 7.09
C GLU A 39 4.79 -1.16 7.67
N GLY A 40 4.04 -0.40 6.87
CA GLY A 40 2.73 0.13 7.27
C GLY A 40 1.72 -0.96 7.61
N VAL A 41 1.65 -2.03 6.81
CA VAL A 41 0.78 -3.19 7.09
C VAL A 41 1.25 -3.93 8.35
N MET A 42 2.55 -4.13 8.51
CA MET A 42 3.11 -4.76 9.70
C MET A 42 2.75 -3.99 10.98
N ARG A 43 2.96 -2.67 10.98
CA ARG A 43 2.59 -1.82 12.11
C ARG A 43 1.09 -1.86 12.40
N LEU A 44 0.24 -1.85 11.36
CA LEU A 44 -1.20 -1.98 11.55
C LEU A 44 -1.54 -3.29 12.27
N HIS A 45 -0.93 -4.41 11.88
CA HIS A 45 -1.13 -5.70 12.52
C HIS A 45 -0.58 -5.75 13.96
N ASP A 46 0.59 -5.13 14.22
CA ASP A 46 1.14 -5.02 15.57
C ASP A 46 0.20 -4.23 16.49
N GLU A 47 -0.32 -3.09 16.03
CA GLU A 47 -1.27 -2.28 16.80
C GLU A 47 -2.58 -3.03 17.07
N ILE A 48 -3.09 -3.79 16.09
CA ILE A 48 -4.28 -4.65 16.28
C ILE A 48 -4.01 -5.73 17.34
N ALA A 49 -2.82 -6.33 17.33
CA ALA A 49 -2.46 -7.38 18.29
C ALA A 49 -2.37 -6.85 19.73
N MET A 50 -2.17 -5.53 19.91
CA MET A 50 -2.14 -4.87 21.22
C MET A 50 -3.51 -4.43 21.72
N LEU A 51 -4.57 -4.55 20.91
CA LEU A 51 -5.91 -4.16 21.33
C LEU A 51 -6.48 -5.11 22.40
N PRO A 52 -7.30 -4.59 23.33
CA PRO A 52 -7.93 -5.43 24.32
C PRO A 52 -8.94 -6.39 23.67
N PRO A 53 -9.23 -7.55 24.29
CA PRO A 53 -10.09 -8.59 23.69
C PRO A 53 -11.52 -8.16 23.36
N ASP A 54 -12.00 -7.08 23.98
CA ASP A 54 -13.32 -6.49 23.79
C ASP A 54 -13.31 -5.27 22.86
N ALA A 55 -12.16 -4.94 22.26
CA ALA A 55 -12.09 -3.88 21.26
C ALA A 55 -12.96 -4.24 20.04
N GLY A 56 -13.98 -3.42 19.79
CA GLY A 56 -14.76 -3.50 18.56
C GLY A 56 -13.93 -2.96 17.40
N ILE A 57 -13.53 -3.83 16.48
CA ILE A 57 -12.75 -3.47 15.30
C ILE A 57 -13.59 -3.71 14.04
N ASP A 58 -13.62 -2.72 13.15
CA ASP A 58 -14.15 -2.92 11.81
C ASP A 58 -13.14 -3.71 10.96
N GLY A 59 -13.30 -5.03 10.93
CA GLY A 59 -12.47 -5.92 10.11
C GLY A 59 -12.53 -5.61 8.61
N LYS A 60 -13.61 -4.97 8.12
CA LYS A 60 -13.72 -4.58 6.70
C LYS A 60 -12.81 -3.38 6.40
N ALA A 61 -12.78 -2.39 7.29
CA ALA A 61 -11.87 -1.25 7.16
C ALA A 61 -10.40 -1.72 7.17
N LEU A 62 -10.05 -2.62 8.10
CA LEU A 62 -8.71 -3.21 8.15
C LEU A 62 -8.34 -3.96 6.87
N SER A 63 -9.23 -4.85 6.41
CA SER A 63 -9.01 -5.61 5.19
C SER A 63 -8.82 -4.70 3.98
N THR A 64 -9.58 -3.60 3.90
CA THR A 64 -9.48 -2.62 2.80
C THR A 64 -8.13 -1.90 2.82
N VAL A 65 -7.67 -1.43 3.98
CA VAL A 65 -6.39 -0.73 4.11
C VAL A 65 -5.23 -1.68 3.80
N SER A 66 -5.22 -2.89 4.38
CA SER A 66 -4.18 -3.88 4.11
C SER A 66 -4.14 -4.28 2.64
N LYS A 67 -5.30 -4.52 2.02
CA LYS A 67 -5.38 -4.84 0.59
C LYS A 67 -4.85 -3.70 -0.28
N THR A 68 -5.20 -2.46 0.04
CA THR A 68 -4.71 -1.28 -0.70
C THR A 68 -3.18 -1.18 -0.64
N LEU A 69 -2.60 -1.21 0.57
CA LEU A 69 -1.15 -1.08 0.76
C LEU A 69 -0.36 -2.22 0.10
N LEU A 70 -0.85 -3.46 0.20
CA LEU A 70 -0.20 -4.62 -0.43
C LEU A 70 -0.31 -4.57 -1.96
N SER A 71 -1.44 -4.12 -2.48
CA SER A 71 -1.66 -4.01 -3.92
C SER A 71 -0.83 -2.89 -4.55
N ASP A 72 -0.66 -1.78 -3.84
CA ASP A 72 0.29 -0.71 -4.19
C ASP A 72 1.72 -1.24 -4.22
N ALA A 73 2.15 -1.92 -3.16
CA ALA A 73 3.49 -2.51 -3.07
C ALA A 73 3.76 -3.47 -4.23
N TYR A 74 2.81 -4.35 -4.54
CA TYR A 74 2.92 -5.28 -5.67
C TYR A 74 3.00 -4.55 -7.01
N SER A 75 2.17 -3.53 -7.21
CA SER A 75 2.16 -2.74 -8.45
C SER A 75 3.46 -1.97 -8.65
N LEU A 76 4.07 -1.46 -7.57
CA LEU A 76 5.40 -0.83 -7.61
C LEU A 76 6.50 -1.85 -7.90
N LEU A 77 6.44 -3.05 -7.32
CA LEU A 77 7.42 -4.12 -7.59
C LEU A 77 7.44 -4.54 -9.08
N LEU A 78 6.29 -4.53 -9.75
CA LEU A 78 6.20 -4.79 -11.19
C LEU A 78 6.72 -3.63 -12.06
N ALA A 79 6.91 -2.45 -11.47
CA ALA A 79 7.41 -1.25 -12.14
C ALA A 79 8.90 -0.98 -11.90
N VAL A 80 9.54 -1.72 -10.99
CA VAL A 80 11.00 -1.74 -10.76
C VAL A 80 11.69 -2.48 -11.90
#